data_AF-A0A6A5T059-F1
#
_entry.id   AF-A0A6A5T059-F1
#
_cell.length_a   1.000
_cell.length_b   1.000
_cell.length_c   1.000
_cell.angle_alpha   90.00
_cell.angle_beta   90.00
_cell.angle_gamma   90.00
#
_symmetry.space_group_name_H-M   'P 1'
#
loop_
_entity.id
_entity.type
_entity.pdbx_description
1 polymer ?
#
loop_
_entity_poly.entity_id
_entity_poly.type
_entity_poly.pdbx_seq_one_letter_code
_entity_poly.pdbx_strand_id
1 'polypeptide(L)'
;MPSASAVLKPLLGTLAGLVGIYAAFISLLTIPTLQDHVIFLHRVILTWGQDVNTPEQWGFLRNQVSPFHLKTPDGETLHAWHVLPLETYRQHQLELRNEPIGLCSNIQERLSFKLLKDDPTVQLVIYFHGAAGTLGSGWRPQSYRALSATSTNVHVLIIDYRGFGSSTGWPSEAGLLTDALTLTNFAMETAGIPPERTTVFAQSIGTAVAVSLTHHLALQSPPVLFAGTVLVAPFADVESLTRTYKVAGTVPLLSPLAIFPPLLALLNHFIVTKFPSKEKLAALVHHLDTIKVNGRQRKYDITLIHAEDDYDIPWIHSDIIFWHAVNATLDPPSSMTFDELEKIKAKEKVPLGDGGWEMEWKGKGGIIREQIVKHGLHDRIMSYPVCTENQHHHKCKNKAVTTATIAIITRLLGVTVY
;
A
#
# COMPACT_ATOMS: atom_id res chain seq x y z
N MET A 1 1.94 50.84 -30.74
CA MET A 1 1.79 49.38 -30.52
C MET A 1 3.14 48.72 -30.75
N PRO A 2 3.66 47.88 -29.83
CA PRO A 2 4.90 47.16 -30.09
C PRO A 2 4.75 46.29 -31.35
N SER A 3 5.80 46.17 -32.15
CA SER A 3 5.75 45.35 -33.37
C SER A 3 5.55 43.88 -32.99
N ALA A 4 4.81 43.12 -33.79
CA ALA A 4 4.59 41.69 -33.54
C ALA A 4 5.93 40.93 -33.33
N SER A 5 7.01 41.38 -33.99
CA SER A 5 8.36 40.83 -33.83
C SER A 5 8.98 41.10 -32.44
N ALA A 6 8.69 42.24 -31.83
CA ALA A 6 9.19 42.61 -30.50
C ALA A 6 8.57 41.77 -29.37
N VAL A 7 7.38 41.20 -29.59
CA VAL A 7 6.71 40.29 -28.64
C VAL A 7 7.01 38.82 -28.99
N LEU A 8 7.09 38.48 -30.28
CA LEU A 8 7.26 37.09 -30.73
C LEU A 8 8.66 36.52 -30.43
N LYS A 9 9.73 37.32 -30.55
CA LYS A 9 11.10 36.88 -30.25
C LYS A 9 11.31 36.47 -28.79
N PRO A 10 10.96 37.29 -27.77
CA PRO A 10 11.08 36.88 -26.38
C PRO A 10 10.15 35.71 -26.04
N LEU A 11 8.96 35.63 -26.63
CA LEU A 11 8.05 34.50 -26.45
C LEU A 11 8.68 33.18 -26.96
N LEU A 12 9.24 33.18 -28.17
CA LEU A 12 9.94 32.02 -28.75
C LEU A 12 11.19 31.65 -27.95
N GLY A 13 11.94 32.63 -27.46
CA GLY A 13 13.09 32.41 -26.57
C GLY A 13 12.70 31.74 -25.26
N THR A 14 11.62 32.21 -24.62
CA THR A 14 11.07 31.60 -23.41
C THR A 14 10.57 30.17 -23.66
N LEU A 15 9.85 29.95 -24.77
CA LEU A 15 9.36 28.62 -25.13
C LEU A 15 10.52 27.64 -25.39
N ALA A 16 11.54 28.07 -26.14
CA ALA A 16 12.73 27.27 -26.38
C ALA A 16 13.49 26.97 -25.08
N GLY A 17 13.58 27.93 -24.16
CA GLY A 17 14.15 27.74 -22.82
C GLY A 17 13.40 26.68 -22.01
N LEU A 18 12.06 26.73 -21.98
CA LEU A 18 11.23 25.74 -21.28
C LEU A 18 11.38 24.34 -21.89
N VAL A 19 11.41 24.23 -23.22
CA VAL A 19 11.66 22.96 -23.92
C VAL A 19 13.06 22.43 -23.60
N GLY A 20 14.07 23.30 -23.56
CA GLY A 20 15.44 22.92 -23.20
C GLY A 20 15.56 22.41 -21.76
N ILE A 21 14.90 23.09 -20.81
CA ILE A 21 14.83 22.63 -19.40
C ILE A 21 14.13 21.28 -19.30
N TYR A 22 13.01 21.10 -20.00
CA TYR A 22 12.29 19.84 -20.02
C TYR A 22 13.14 18.72 -20.63
N ALA A 23 13.79 18.95 -21.77
CA ALA A 23 14.68 17.96 -22.38
C ALA A 23 15.87 17.58 -21.47
N ALA A 24 16.46 18.56 -20.78
CA ALA A 24 17.50 18.31 -19.79
C ALA A 24 16.97 17.46 -18.62
N PHE A 25 15.77 17.77 -18.12
CA PHE A 25 15.11 16.99 -17.08
C PHE A 25 14.87 15.54 -17.51
N ILE A 26 14.32 15.31 -18.70
CA ILE A 26 14.15 13.95 -19.25
C ILE A 26 15.47 13.22 -19.42
N SER A 27 16.53 13.92 -19.85
CA SER A 27 17.87 13.34 -19.96
C SER A 27 18.41 12.92 -18.60
N LEU A 28 18.18 13.71 -17.55
CA LEU A 28 18.53 13.36 -16.18
C LEU A 28 17.75 12.13 -15.69
N LEU A 29 16.49 11.97 -16.09
CA LEU A 29 15.71 10.76 -15.82
C LEU A 29 16.24 9.50 -16.52
N THR A 30 17.28 9.56 -17.36
CA THR A 30 17.96 8.35 -17.87
C THR A 30 19.02 7.82 -16.89
N ILE A 31 19.39 8.61 -15.87
CA ILE A 31 20.38 8.22 -14.85
C ILE A 31 19.67 7.42 -13.75
N PRO A 32 20.05 6.14 -13.50
CA PRO A 32 19.34 5.27 -12.57
C PRO A 32 19.14 5.84 -11.17
N THR A 33 20.17 6.46 -10.58
CA THR A 33 20.07 7.05 -9.23
C THR A 33 19.08 8.21 -9.16
N LEU A 34 18.92 8.98 -10.25
CA LEU A 34 17.93 10.05 -10.30
C LEU A 34 16.53 9.48 -10.54
N GLN A 35 16.39 8.41 -11.32
CA GLN A 35 15.12 7.69 -11.46
C GLN A 35 14.63 7.16 -10.12
N ASP A 36 15.50 6.47 -9.38
CA ASP A 36 15.15 5.93 -8.06
C ASP A 36 14.68 7.06 -7.14
N HIS A 37 15.39 8.19 -7.13
CA HIS A 37 14.96 9.32 -6.32
C HIS A 37 13.58 9.85 -6.73
N VAL A 38 13.26 9.91 -8.03
CA VAL A 38 11.97 10.39 -8.52
C VAL A 38 10.84 9.40 -8.27
N ILE A 39 11.11 8.09 -8.38
CA ILE A 39 10.11 7.03 -8.17
C ILE A 39 9.82 6.86 -6.67
N PHE A 40 10.86 6.80 -5.84
CA PHE A 40 10.72 6.50 -4.42
C PHE A 40 10.54 7.75 -3.56
N LEU A 41 11.05 8.91 -4.01
CA LEU A 41 11.14 10.15 -3.22
C LEU A 41 11.77 9.92 -1.83
N HIS A 42 12.66 8.93 -1.72
CA HIS A 42 13.08 8.35 -0.44
C HIS A 42 13.86 9.31 0.49
N ARG A 43 14.43 10.40 -0.03
CA ARG A 43 15.07 11.46 0.80
C ARG A 43 14.12 12.55 1.25
N VAL A 44 12.85 12.51 0.85
CA VAL A 44 11.83 13.51 1.21
C VAL A 44 11.15 13.08 2.51
N ILE A 45 11.60 13.58 3.67
CA ILE A 45 11.26 13.02 4.99
C ILE A 45 9.85 13.42 5.51
N LEU A 46 9.39 14.66 5.28
CA LEU A 46 8.04 15.14 5.65
C LEU A 46 7.62 14.90 7.12
N THR A 47 8.54 15.00 8.09
CA THR A 47 8.22 14.93 9.54
C THR A 47 8.15 16.29 10.22
N TRP A 48 8.45 17.38 9.51
CA TRP A 48 8.32 18.75 10.03
C TRP A 48 9.06 19.02 11.36
N GLY A 49 10.25 18.43 11.52
CA GLY A 49 11.07 18.58 12.73
C GLY A 49 10.70 17.62 13.86
N GLN A 50 9.73 16.73 13.64
CA GLN A 50 9.36 15.68 14.58
C GLN A 50 10.32 14.48 14.49
N ASP A 51 10.55 13.84 15.63
CA ASP A 51 11.46 12.69 15.77
C ASP A 51 10.66 11.39 15.74
N VAL A 52 10.90 10.55 14.72
CA VAL A 52 10.21 9.26 14.52
C VAL A 52 10.47 8.25 15.64
N ASN A 53 11.43 8.53 16.54
CA ASN A 53 11.60 7.77 17.78
C ASN A 53 10.64 8.21 18.90
N THR A 54 9.86 9.28 18.72
CA THR A 54 8.89 9.78 19.69
C THR A 54 7.47 9.81 19.10
N PRO A 55 6.81 8.64 18.92
CA PRO A 55 5.51 8.52 18.27
C PRO A 55 4.41 9.40 18.90
N GLU A 56 4.53 9.77 20.17
CA GLU A 56 3.61 10.66 20.88
C GLU A 56 3.43 12.02 20.19
N GLN A 57 4.44 12.48 19.42
CA GLN A 57 4.35 13.70 18.62
C GLN A 57 3.29 13.63 17.51
N TRP A 58 2.85 12.42 17.14
CA TRP A 58 1.77 12.19 16.18
C TRP A 58 0.44 11.86 16.85
N GLY A 59 0.34 11.92 18.17
CA GLY A 59 -0.90 11.67 18.91
C GLY A 59 -1.11 10.21 19.31
N PHE A 60 -0.06 9.40 19.34
CA PHE A 60 -0.10 8.10 20.02
C PHE A 60 0.00 8.26 21.53
N LEU A 61 -0.52 7.28 22.28
CA LEU A 61 -0.33 7.22 23.74
C LEU A 61 1.12 6.82 24.06
N ARG A 62 1.58 7.20 25.26
CA ARG A 62 2.96 6.91 25.71
C ARG A 62 3.30 5.43 25.60
N ASN A 63 4.30 5.05 24.82
CA ASN A 63 4.67 3.64 24.55
C ASN A 63 3.54 2.78 23.94
N GLN A 64 2.50 3.38 23.34
CA GLN A 64 1.58 2.63 22.47
C GLN A 64 2.31 2.13 21.22
N VAL A 65 3.28 2.92 20.76
CA VAL A 65 4.14 2.59 19.63
C VAL A 65 5.56 2.39 20.16
N SER A 66 6.18 1.28 19.78
CA SER A 66 7.57 0.99 20.09
C SER A 66 8.42 1.09 18.82
N PRO A 67 9.27 2.13 18.70
CA PRO A 67 10.25 2.23 17.62
C PRO A 67 11.44 1.28 17.87
N PHE A 68 11.90 0.60 16.82
CA PHE A 68 13.02 -0.33 16.87
C PHE A 68 13.72 -0.45 15.51
N HIS A 69 14.85 -1.16 15.48
CA HIS A 69 15.55 -1.44 14.23
C HIS A 69 15.49 -2.93 13.88
N LEU A 70 15.36 -3.21 12.58
CA LEU A 70 15.56 -4.52 11.99
C LEU A 70 16.84 -4.54 11.15
N LYS A 71 17.51 -5.68 11.12
CA LYS A 71 18.66 -5.92 10.24
C LYS A 71 18.23 -6.80 9.09
N THR A 72 18.49 -6.35 7.87
CA THR A 72 18.24 -7.16 6.67
C THR A 72 19.36 -8.17 6.46
N PRO A 73 19.12 -9.27 5.73
CA PRO A 73 20.16 -10.25 5.41
C PRO A 73 21.36 -9.68 4.63
N ASP A 74 21.15 -8.59 3.89
CA ASP A 74 22.18 -7.88 3.12
C ASP A 74 22.84 -6.72 3.88
N GLY A 75 22.59 -6.59 5.19
CA GLY A 75 23.33 -5.70 6.09
C GLY A 75 22.74 -4.30 6.29
N GLU A 76 21.59 -4.00 5.69
CA GLU A 76 20.88 -2.75 5.90
C GLU A 76 20.13 -2.74 7.24
N THR A 77 19.83 -1.53 7.71
CA THR A 77 19.08 -1.29 8.95
C THR A 77 17.77 -0.60 8.60
N LEU A 78 16.65 -1.19 9.00
CA LEU A 78 15.32 -0.64 8.78
C LEU A 78 14.78 -0.08 10.10
N HIS A 79 14.26 1.14 10.07
CA HIS A 79 13.46 1.67 11.17
C HIS A 79 12.07 1.06 11.12
N ALA A 80 11.64 0.45 12.22
CA ALA A 80 10.34 -0.18 12.37
C ALA A 80 9.55 0.41 13.54
N TRP A 81 8.23 0.43 13.41
CA TRP A 81 7.29 0.70 14.48
C TRP A 81 6.44 -0.53 14.76
N HIS A 82 6.25 -0.83 16.04
CA HIS A 82 5.20 -1.74 16.52
C HIS A 82 4.10 -0.95 17.22
N VAL A 83 2.87 -1.02 16.72
CA VAL A 83 1.70 -0.30 17.27
C VAL A 83 0.79 -1.28 17.99
N LEU A 84 0.51 -0.97 19.27
CA LEU A 84 -0.42 -1.74 20.10
C LEU A 84 -1.89 -1.41 19.80
N PRO A 85 -2.79 -2.41 19.87
CA PRO A 85 -4.22 -2.17 19.92
C PRO A 85 -4.58 -1.28 21.11
N LEU A 86 -5.58 -0.42 20.94
CA LEU A 86 -5.98 0.52 21.99
C LEU A 86 -6.49 -0.18 23.26
N GLU A 87 -7.22 -1.28 23.10
CA GLU A 87 -7.76 -2.03 24.23
C GLU A 87 -6.66 -2.77 25.01
N THR A 88 -5.74 -3.44 24.30
CA THR A 88 -4.54 -4.03 24.90
C THR A 88 -3.72 -2.96 25.65
N TYR A 89 -3.52 -1.79 25.05
CA TYR A 89 -2.85 -0.68 25.72
C TYR A 89 -3.59 -0.25 27.00
N ARG A 90 -4.92 -0.13 26.95
CA ARG A 90 -5.74 0.29 28.10
C ARG A 90 -5.58 -0.67 29.28
N GLN A 91 -5.53 -1.97 29.02
CA GLN A 91 -5.37 -3.01 30.04
C GLN A 91 -3.99 -2.99 30.71
N HIS A 92 -2.94 -2.63 29.97
CA HIS A 92 -1.55 -2.61 30.46
C HIS A 92 -0.97 -1.20 30.64
N GLN A 93 -1.84 -0.19 30.73
CA GLN A 93 -1.46 1.22 30.65
C GLN A 93 -0.42 1.65 31.70
N LEU A 94 -0.54 1.14 32.93
CA LEU A 94 0.37 1.50 34.02
C LEU A 94 1.80 1.01 33.75
N GLU A 95 1.93 -0.25 33.33
CA GLU A 95 3.22 -0.87 33.03
C GLU A 95 3.87 -0.23 31.80
N LEU A 96 3.10 -0.05 30.73
CA LEU A 96 3.58 0.60 29.50
C LEU A 96 4.08 2.02 29.76
N ARG A 97 3.41 2.80 30.61
CA ARG A 97 3.84 4.17 30.95
C ARG A 97 5.16 4.22 31.71
N ASN A 98 5.49 3.16 32.46
CA ASN A 98 6.70 3.05 33.25
C ASN A 98 7.92 2.61 32.41
N GLU A 99 7.72 2.06 31.21
CA GLU A 99 8.82 1.75 30.30
C GLU A 99 9.53 3.02 29.76
N PRO A 100 10.82 2.92 29.40
CA PRO A 100 11.54 4.02 28.77
C PRO A 100 10.93 4.37 27.41
N ILE A 101 10.88 5.66 27.09
CA ILE A 101 10.44 6.13 25.76
C ILE A 101 11.56 6.01 24.74
N GLY A 102 11.23 6.14 23.46
CA GLY A 102 12.23 6.22 22.40
C GLY A 102 12.52 4.90 21.70
N LEU A 103 13.51 4.96 20.81
CA LEU A 103 14.06 3.81 20.12
C LEU A 103 14.53 2.74 21.11
N CYS A 104 14.01 1.53 20.96
CA CYS A 104 14.49 0.40 21.74
C CYS A 104 15.59 -0.37 20.99
N SER A 105 16.64 -0.73 21.73
CA SER A 105 17.74 -1.56 21.23
C SER A 105 17.33 -3.02 21.05
N ASN A 106 16.48 -3.53 21.97
CA ASN A 106 15.93 -4.87 21.91
C ASN A 106 14.41 -4.82 22.10
N ILE A 107 13.68 -4.95 20.99
CA ILE A 107 12.22 -4.95 20.99
C ILE A 107 11.64 -6.11 21.81
N GLN A 108 12.34 -7.24 21.93
CA GLN A 108 11.84 -8.42 22.63
C GLN A 108 11.71 -8.23 24.15
N GLU A 109 12.41 -7.24 24.70
CA GLU A 109 12.32 -6.89 26.12
C GLU A 109 11.08 -6.04 26.43
N ARG A 110 10.55 -5.33 25.43
CA ARG A 110 9.39 -4.44 25.57
C ARG A 110 8.13 -5.23 25.88
N LEU A 111 7.34 -4.70 26.80
CA LEU A 111 6.02 -5.24 27.12
C LEU A 111 5.13 -5.28 25.87
N SER A 112 5.21 -4.28 24.99
CA SER A 112 4.44 -4.28 23.76
C SER A 112 4.68 -5.54 22.91
N PHE A 113 5.94 -5.95 22.76
CA PHE A 113 6.31 -7.13 21.99
C PHE A 113 5.90 -8.43 22.69
N LYS A 114 6.02 -8.50 24.01
CA LYS A 114 5.53 -9.65 24.79
C LYS A 114 4.02 -9.83 24.59
N LEU A 115 3.26 -8.74 24.63
CA LEU A 115 1.80 -8.77 24.37
C LEU A 115 1.47 -9.23 22.94
N LEU A 116 2.29 -8.86 21.94
CA LEU A 116 2.15 -9.38 20.57
C LEU A 116 2.40 -10.89 20.51
N LYS A 117 3.46 -11.37 21.18
CA LYS A 117 3.94 -12.75 21.09
C LYS A 117 3.11 -13.75 21.92
N ASP A 118 2.71 -13.35 23.12
CA ASP A 118 2.17 -14.26 24.14
C ASP A 118 0.65 -14.48 23.99
N ASP A 119 -0.06 -13.61 23.24
CA ASP A 119 -1.49 -13.74 22.99
C ASP A 119 -1.78 -14.54 21.69
N PRO A 120 -2.35 -15.77 21.80
CA PRO A 120 -2.64 -16.61 20.64
C PRO A 120 -3.81 -16.10 19.78
N THR A 121 -4.57 -15.11 20.25
CA THR A 121 -5.70 -14.53 19.52
C THR A 121 -5.28 -13.37 18.62
N VAL A 122 -4.09 -12.79 18.86
CA VAL A 122 -3.58 -11.61 18.16
C VAL A 122 -3.69 -11.75 16.66
N GLN A 123 -4.14 -10.68 16.03
CA GLN A 123 -4.07 -10.50 14.60
C GLN A 123 -3.02 -9.45 14.30
N LEU A 124 -2.27 -9.66 13.23
CA LEU A 124 -1.19 -8.77 12.83
C LEU A 124 -1.50 -8.14 11.48
N VAL A 125 -1.29 -6.82 11.40
CA VAL A 125 -1.20 -6.11 10.13
C VAL A 125 0.27 -5.78 9.86
N ILE A 126 0.79 -6.29 8.75
CA ILE A 126 2.06 -5.83 8.18
C ILE A 126 1.74 -4.69 7.22
N TYR A 127 2.27 -3.50 7.49
CA TYR A 127 1.97 -2.29 6.74
C TYR A 127 3.14 -1.88 5.84
N PHE A 128 2.84 -1.63 4.56
CA PHE A 128 3.78 -1.12 3.57
C PHE A 128 3.34 0.26 3.07
N HIS A 129 4.08 1.30 3.45
CA HIS A 129 3.73 2.69 3.13
C HIS A 129 4.08 3.09 1.68
N GLY A 130 3.52 4.21 1.23
CA GLY A 130 3.75 4.81 -0.09
C GLY A 130 5.11 5.49 -0.27
N ALA A 131 5.30 6.13 -1.43
CA ALA A 131 6.53 6.90 -1.73
C ALA A 131 6.66 8.13 -0.81
N ALA A 132 7.88 8.69 -0.77
CA ALA A 132 8.26 9.78 0.14
C ALA A 132 7.99 9.47 1.62
N GLY A 133 8.23 10.46 2.46
CA GLY A 133 7.93 10.45 3.87
C GLY A 133 8.71 9.41 4.68
N THR A 134 8.21 9.21 5.89
CA THR A 134 8.66 8.21 6.88
C THR A 134 7.45 7.58 7.57
N LEU A 135 7.69 6.72 8.56
CA LEU A 135 6.68 6.20 9.49
C LEU A 135 5.76 7.31 10.05
N GLY A 136 6.29 8.50 10.31
CA GLY A 136 5.56 9.63 10.87
C GLY A 136 4.89 10.56 9.84
N SER A 137 4.89 10.26 8.54
CA SER A 137 4.49 11.26 7.53
C SER A 137 3.02 11.21 7.13
N GLY A 138 2.47 12.40 6.85
CA GLY A 138 1.15 12.55 6.22
C GLY A 138 0.00 11.94 7.03
N TRP A 139 -0.79 11.08 6.40
CA TRP A 139 -1.94 10.40 6.99
C TRP A 139 -1.60 9.02 7.58
N ARG A 140 -0.32 8.61 7.56
CA ARG A 140 0.10 7.28 7.99
C ARG A 140 -0.13 7.03 9.49
N PRO A 141 0.22 7.94 10.42
CA PRO A 141 -0.09 7.76 11.83
C PRO A 141 -1.59 7.58 12.12
N GLN A 142 -2.45 8.31 11.42
CA GLN A 142 -3.91 8.21 11.50
C GLN A 142 -4.37 6.84 11.02
N SER A 143 -3.79 6.34 9.93
CA SER A 143 -4.05 4.99 9.42
C SER A 143 -3.66 3.93 10.45
N TYR A 144 -2.47 3.98 11.03
CA TYR A 144 -2.05 3.01 12.04
C TYR A 144 -2.96 3.01 13.26
N ARG A 145 -3.38 4.19 13.72
CA ARG A 145 -4.36 4.30 14.80
C ARG A 145 -5.69 3.65 14.41
N ALA A 146 -6.20 3.97 13.23
CA ALA A 146 -7.46 3.42 12.75
C ALA A 146 -7.37 1.88 12.66
N LEU A 147 -6.26 1.34 12.16
CA LEU A 147 -5.97 -0.10 12.10
C LEU A 147 -5.90 -0.75 13.50
N SER A 148 -5.17 -0.14 14.42
CA SER A 148 -5.04 -0.62 15.81
C SER A 148 -6.33 -0.49 16.63
N ALA A 149 -7.30 0.29 16.14
CA ALA A 149 -8.61 0.49 16.77
C ALA A 149 -9.69 -0.41 16.16
N THR A 150 -9.39 -1.18 15.11
CA THR A 150 -10.39 -2.04 14.42
C THR A 150 -10.89 -3.20 15.26
N SER A 151 -10.08 -3.64 16.21
CA SER A 151 -10.34 -4.74 17.12
C SER A 151 -9.49 -4.57 18.37
N THR A 152 -9.84 -5.32 19.41
CA THR A 152 -9.13 -5.35 20.68
C THR A 152 -7.73 -5.98 20.60
N ASN A 153 -7.43 -6.71 19.52
CA ASN A 153 -6.22 -7.55 19.39
C ASN A 153 -5.48 -7.41 18.04
N VAL A 154 -5.69 -6.31 17.31
CA VAL A 154 -5.00 -6.04 16.02
C VAL A 154 -3.75 -5.18 16.23
N HIS A 155 -2.59 -5.82 16.15
CA HIS A 155 -1.30 -5.13 16.19
C HIS A 155 -0.88 -4.70 14.78
N VAL A 156 -0.08 -3.64 14.69
CA VAL A 156 0.48 -3.18 13.40
C VAL A 156 2.00 -3.17 13.46
N LEU A 157 2.65 -3.79 12.49
CA LEU A 157 4.09 -3.72 12.25
C LEU A 157 4.36 -2.99 10.95
N ILE A 158 5.22 -1.98 11.01
CA ILE A 158 5.52 -1.10 9.88
C ILE A 158 7.02 -0.85 9.83
N ILE A 159 7.58 -0.70 8.63
CA ILE A 159 8.97 -0.29 8.40
C ILE A 159 9.04 0.96 7.51
N ASP A 160 10.05 1.80 7.72
CA ASP A 160 10.62 2.62 6.66
C ASP A 160 11.54 1.72 5.81
N TYR A 161 11.31 1.66 4.50
CA TYR A 161 12.18 0.89 3.59
C TYR A 161 13.61 1.41 3.61
N ARG A 162 14.56 0.62 3.11
CA ARG A 162 15.94 1.05 2.93
C ARG A 162 16.01 2.39 2.17
N GLY A 163 16.82 3.30 2.67
CA GLY A 163 16.99 4.65 2.15
C GLY A 163 15.86 5.65 2.47
N PHE A 164 14.78 5.24 3.15
CA PHE A 164 13.73 6.12 3.66
C PHE A 164 14.01 6.50 5.12
N GLY A 165 13.61 7.71 5.51
CA GLY A 165 13.72 8.16 6.90
C GLY A 165 15.11 7.95 7.49
N SER A 166 15.19 7.20 8.59
CA SER A 166 16.46 6.83 9.22
C SER A 166 16.95 5.42 8.86
N SER A 167 16.25 4.70 7.96
CA SER A 167 16.72 3.44 7.41
C SER A 167 17.93 3.65 6.50
N THR A 168 18.90 2.74 6.56
CA THR A 168 20.13 2.81 5.74
C THR A 168 19.89 2.30 4.33
N GLY A 169 20.89 2.43 3.45
CA GLY A 169 20.85 1.85 2.11
C GLY A 169 20.22 2.74 1.04
N TRP A 170 19.90 2.11 -0.09
CA TRP A 170 19.31 2.75 -1.27
C TRP A 170 18.14 1.91 -1.81
N PRO A 171 16.99 2.53 -2.13
CA PRO A 171 15.81 1.79 -2.56
C PRO A 171 15.98 1.19 -3.95
N SER A 172 15.44 0.00 -4.13
CA SER A 172 15.27 -0.67 -5.43
C SER A 172 14.13 -1.68 -5.31
N GLU A 173 13.59 -2.17 -6.43
CA GLU A 173 12.52 -3.19 -6.40
C GLU A 173 12.94 -4.45 -5.61
N ALA A 174 14.16 -4.95 -5.83
CA ALA A 174 14.70 -6.10 -5.11
C ALA A 174 14.99 -5.78 -3.63
N GLY A 175 15.48 -4.57 -3.35
CA GLY A 175 15.74 -4.12 -1.99
C GLY A 175 14.47 -4.01 -1.15
N LEU A 176 13.41 -3.40 -1.69
CA LEU A 176 12.13 -3.28 -0.99
C LEU A 176 11.47 -4.65 -0.77
N LEU A 177 11.63 -5.61 -1.69
CA LEU A 177 11.21 -6.99 -1.45
C LEU A 177 11.99 -7.63 -0.29
N THR A 178 13.31 -7.40 -0.23
CA THR A 178 14.15 -7.88 0.88
C THR A 178 13.73 -7.27 2.22
N ASP A 179 13.36 -5.99 2.22
CA ASP A 179 12.87 -5.31 3.41
C ASP A 179 11.53 -5.88 3.88
N ALA A 180 10.61 -6.12 2.93
CA ALA A 180 9.33 -6.75 3.20
C ALA A 180 9.49 -8.17 3.77
N LEU A 181 10.37 -8.98 3.18
CA LEU A 181 10.71 -10.31 3.69
C LEU A 181 11.33 -10.25 5.08
N THR A 182 12.18 -9.26 5.35
CA THR A 182 12.79 -9.05 6.68
C THR A 182 11.72 -8.80 7.74
N LEU A 183 10.74 -7.94 7.47
CA LEU A 183 9.63 -7.67 8.39
C LEU A 183 8.72 -8.90 8.58
N THR A 184 8.40 -9.60 7.49
CA THR A 184 7.60 -10.83 7.55
C THR A 184 8.29 -11.93 8.34
N ASN A 185 9.58 -12.17 8.12
CA ASN A 185 10.34 -13.17 8.87
C ASN A 185 10.44 -12.79 10.35
N PHE A 186 10.63 -11.51 10.67
CA PHE A 186 10.57 -11.06 12.06
C PHE A 186 9.21 -11.39 12.71
N ALA A 187 8.10 -11.13 12.02
CA ALA A 187 6.77 -11.45 12.52
C ALA A 187 6.55 -12.97 12.71
N MET A 188 6.97 -13.78 11.75
CA MET A 188 6.73 -15.23 11.76
C MET A 188 7.68 -15.98 12.69
N GLU A 189 8.98 -15.68 12.63
CA GLU A 189 10.03 -16.44 13.31
C GLU A 189 10.34 -15.88 14.70
N THR A 190 10.35 -14.55 14.86
CA THR A 190 10.70 -13.90 16.14
C THR A 190 9.46 -13.67 17.01
N ALA A 191 8.39 -13.13 16.43
CA ALA A 191 7.13 -12.90 17.14
C ALA A 191 6.20 -14.12 17.15
N GLY A 192 6.46 -15.14 16.32
CA GLY A 192 5.68 -16.39 16.31
C GLY A 192 4.26 -16.23 15.74
N ILE A 193 4.01 -15.19 14.94
CA ILE A 193 2.68 -14.94 14.38
C ILE A 193 2.54 -15.70 13.05
N PRO A 194 1.59 -16.64 12.94
CA PRO A 194 1.40 -17.40 11.72
C PRO A 194 0.83 -16.51 10.60
N PRO A 195 1.12 -16.83 9.32
CA PRO A 195 0.62 -16.05 8.18
C PRO A 195 -0.92 -16.05 8.12
N GLU A 196 -1.60 -17.09 8.63
CA GLU A 196 -3.05 -17.17 8.75
C GLU A 196 -3.68 -16.10 9.67
N ARG A 197 -2.90 -15.49 10.57
CA ARG A 197 -3.31 -14.37 11.44
C ARG A 197 -2.71 -13.04 11.00
N THR A 198 -2.08 -13.01 9.83
CA THR A 198 -1.36 -11.83 9.32
C THR A 198 -2.04 -11.31 8.06
N THR A 199 -2.40 -10.04 8.04
CA THR A 199 -2.89 -9.32 6.86
C THR A 199 -1.82 -8.35 6.37
N VAL A 200 -1.60 -8.32 5.06
CA VAL A 200 -0.75 -7.29 4.44
C VAL A 200 -1.63 -6.11 4.07
N PHE A 201 -1.31 -4.93 4.58
CA PHE A 201 -1.95 -3.67 4.21
C PHE A 201 -0.92 -2.78 3.54
N ALA A 202 -1.24 -2.25 2.36
CA ALA A 202 -0.25 -1.52 1.60
C ALA A 202 -0.86 -0.37 0.82
N GLN A 203 -0.09 0.70 0.62
CA GLN A 203 -0.55 1.88 -0.11
C GLN A 203 0.46 2.37 -1.15
N SER A 204 -0.06 2.81 -2.29
CA SER A 204 0.72 3.40 -3.39
C SER A 204 1.88 2.48 -3.77
N ILE A 205 3.14 2.92 -3.71
CA ILE A 205 4.31 2.06 -3.98
C ILE A 205 4.36 0.79 -3.12
N GLY A 206 3.88 0.88 -1.87
CA GLY A 206 3.79 -0.27 -0.98
C GLY A 206 2.90 -1.38 -1.55
N THR A 207 1.92 -1.07 -2.41
CA THR A 207 1.08 -2.10 -3.04
C THR A 207 1.88 -3.01 -3.96
N ALA A 208 2.85 -2.45 -4.69
CA ALA A 208 3.74 -3.24 -5.55
C ALA A 208 4.72 -4.10 -4.72
N VAL A 209 5.15 -3.58 -3.55
CA VAL A 209 5.94 -4.35 -2.58
C VAL A 209 5.12 -5.51 -2.02
N ALA A 210 3.89 -5.26 -1.60
CA ALA A 210 2.97 -6.27 -1.09
C ALA A 210 2.69 -7.37 -2.14
N VAL A 211 2.39 -6.99 -3.38
CA VAL A 211 2.19 -7.94 -4.49
C VAL A 211 3.45 -8.77 -4.74
N SER A 212 4.63 -8.14 -4.72
CA SER A 212 5.90 -8.86 -4.90
C SER A 212 6.17 -9.83 -3.75
N LEU A 213 5.90 -9.42 -2.51
CA LEU A 213 6.02 -10.26 -1.31
C LEU A 213 5.09 -11.47 -1.37
N THR A 214 3.79 -11.24 -1.59
CA THR A 214 2.79 -12.33 -1.59
C THR A 214 3.01 -13.29 -2.75
N HIS A 215 3.38 -12.77 -3.92
CA HIS A 215 3.81 -13.60 -5.06
C HIS A 215 5.04 -14.44 -4.71
N HIS A 216 6.09 -13.84 -4.14
CA HIS A 216 7.30 -14.57 -3.75
C HIS A 216 7.02 -15.68 -2.73
N LEU A 217 6.21 -15.39 -1.72
CA LEU A 217 5.87 -16.32 -0.64
C LEU A 217 4.94 -17.45 -1.09
N ALA A 218 4.02 -17.19 -2.02
CA ALA A 218 3.15 -18.20 -2.60
C ALA A 218 3.88 -19.22 -3.49
N LEU A 219 5.07 -18.86 -4.00
CA LEU A 219 5.94 -19.74 -4.79
C LEU A 219 6.89 -20.59 -3.94
N GLN A 220 6.95 -20.36 -2.62
CA GLN A 220 7.75 -21.19 -1.71
C GLN A 220 7.15 -22.60 -1.56
N SER A 221 7.96 -23.52 -1.03
CA SER A 221 7.57 -24.90 -0.76
C SER A 221 7.86 -25.25 0.72
N PRO A 222 6.85 -25.27 1.61
CA PRO A 222 5.43 -25.01 1.36
C PRO A 222 5.10 -23.53 1.08
N PRO A 223 3.97 -23.22 0.41
CA PRO A 223 3.55 -21.85 0.16
C PRO A 223 3.15 -21.15 1.47
N VAL A 224 3.55 -19.89 1.62
CA VAL A 224 3.19 -19.04 2.76
C VAL A 224 2.07 -18.08 2.34
N LEU A 225 0.89 -18.22 2.96
CA LEU A 225 -0.33 -17.53 2.54
C LEU A 225 -0.92 -16.69 3.67
N PHE A 226 -1.00 -15.38 3.46
CA PHE A 226 -1.57 -14.44 4.44
C PHE A 226 -3.08 -14.57 4.58
N ALA A 227 -3.65 -14.08 5.69
CA ALA A 227 -5.09 -13.99 5.92
C ALA A 227 -5.78 -13.16 4.83
N GLY A 228 -5.12 -12.09 4.39
CA GLY A 228 -5.57 -11.24 3.30
C GLY A 228 -4.52 -10.23 2.87
N THR A 229 -4.79 -9.55 1.75
CA THR A 229 -3.97 -8.49 1.18
C THR A 229 -4.85 -7.32 0.78
N VAL A 230 -4.65 -6.17 1.41
CA VAL A 230 -5.36 -4.91 1.13
C VAL A 230 -4.40 -3.96 0.43
N LEU A 231 -4.75 -3.58 -0.79
CA LEU A 231 -3.97 -2.70 -1.66
C LEU A 231 -4.74 -1.40 -1.87
N VAL A 232 -4.22 -0.30 -1.32
CA VAL A 232 -4.85 1.02 -1.37
C VAL A 232 -4.14 1.91 -2.39
N ALA A 233 -4.90 2.53 -3.28
CA ALA A 233 -4.41 3.27 -4.43
C ALA A 233 -3.31 2.49 -5.21
N PRO A 234 -3.57 1.24 -5.62
CA PRO A 234 -2.58 0.45 -6.34
C PRO A 234 -2.38 0.99 -7.75
N PHE A 235 -1.21 0.72 -8.31
CA PHE A 235 -0.87 1.05 -9.69
C PHE A 235 -0.43 -0.20 -10.45
N ALA A 236 -0.74 -0.20 -11.76
CA ALA A 236 -0.59 -1.39 -12.59
C ALA A 236 0.89 -1.73 -12.85
N ASP A 237 1.67 -0.70 -13.18
CA ASP A 237 3.13 -0.72 -13.35
C ASP A 237 3.67 0.72 -13.48
N VAL A 238 4.99 0.92 -13.30
CA VAL A 238 5.63 2.25 -13.37
C VAL A 238 5.51 2.86 -14.78
N GLU A 239 5.57 2.04 -15.82
CA GLU A 239 5.39 2.52 -17.20
C GLU A 239 4.00 3.16 -17.38
N SER A 240 2.95 2.55 -16.88
CA SER A 240 1.59 3.06 -16.96
C SER A 240 1.45 4.35 -16.15
N LEU A 241 2.11 4.43 -15.00
CA LEU A 241 2.20 5.68 -14.21
C LEU A 241 2.90 6.80 -14.98
N THR A 242 3.91 6.55 -15.82
CA THR A 242 4.50 7.64 -16.62
C THR A 242 3.47 8.37 -17.50
N ARG A 243 2.43 7.67 -17.95
CA ARG A 243 1.37 8.25 -18.79
C ARG A 243 0.35 9.05 -17.99
N THR A 244 0.07 8.63 -16.77
CA THR A 244 -1.07 9.08 -15.97
C THR A 244 -0.69 9.94 -14.77
N TYR A 245 0.54 9.81 -14.26
CA TYR A 245 0.99 10.41 -13.02
C TYR A 245 1.14 11.93 -13.14
N LYS A 246 0.62 12.62 -12.11
CA LYS A 246 0.69 14.07 -11.97
C LYS A 246 1.37 14.38 -10.65
N VAL A 247 2.46 15.14 -10.69
CA VAL A 247 3.09 15.63 -9.46
C VAL A 247 2.13 16.64 -8.82
N ALA A 248 1.71 16.35 -7.59
CA ALA A 248 0.79 17.18 -6.80
C ALA A 248 -0.49 17.55 -7.58
N GLY A 249 -1.02 16.62 -8.37
CA GLY A 249 -2.22 16.80 -9.19
C GLY A 249 -2.15 17.85 -10.31
N THR A 250 -1.02 18.53 -10.50
CA THR A 250 -0.93 19.76 -11.32
C THR A 250 0.08 19.67 -12.46
N VAL A 251 1.21 18.97 -12.28
CA VAL A 251 2.26 18.89 -13.31
C VAL A 251 2.32 17.48 -13.87
N PRO A 252 1.82 17.25 -15.11
CA PRO A 252 1.99 15.96 -15.76
C PRO A 252 3.46 15.76 -16.14
N LEU A 253 4.18 14.91 -15.39
CA LEU A 253 5.64 14.81 -15.52
C LEU A 253 6.08 14.38 -16.92
N LEU A 254 5.37 13.40 -17.52
CA LEU A 254 5.68 12.84 -18.84
C LEU A 254 4.49 12.87 -19.82
N SER A 255 3.33 13.43 -19.44
CA SER A 255 2.14 13.47 -20.31
C SER A 255 2.33 14.24 -21.64
N PRO A 256 3.11 15.34 -21.71
CA PRO A 256 3.42 15.95 -23.02
C PRO A 256 4.10 14.98 -24.00
N LEU A 257 4.87 14.01 -23.49
CA LEU A 257 5.55 12.99 -24.29
C LEU A 257 4.64 11.80 -24.63
N ALA A 258 3.55 11.60 -23.88
CA ALA A 258 2.54 10.59 -24.20
C ALA A 258 1.81 10.88 -25.53
N ILE A 259 1.89 12.11 -26.04
CA ILE A 259 1.41 12.51 -27.38
C ILE A 259 2.22 11.82 -28.49
N PHE A 260 3.46 11.38 -28.21
CA PHE A 260 4.34 10.75 -29.18
C PHE A 260 4.75 9.32 -28.74
N PRO A 261 3.92 8.30 -29.01
CA PRO A 261 4.10 6.95 -28.46
C PRO A 261 5.47 6.31 -28.67
N PRO A 262 6.15 6.43 -29.83
CA PRO A 262 7.49 5.86 -30.02
C PRO A 262 8.56 6.46 -29.10
N LEU A 263 8.47 7.77 -28.83
CA LEU A 263 9.41 8.46 -27.95
C LEU A 263 9.18 8.06 -26.49
N LEU A 264 7.91 7.95 -26.08
CA LEU A 264 7.58 7.46 -24.75
C LEU A 264 8.05 6.00 -24.55
N ALA A 265 7.85 5.14 -25.55
CA ALA A 265 8.33 3.75 -25.50
C ALA A 265 9.87 3.67 -25.37
N LEU A 266 10.59 4.52 -26.09
CA LEU A 266 12.04 4.64 -25.95
C LEU A 266 12.45 5.08 -24.53
N LEU A 267 11.78 6.08 -23.96
CA LEU A 267 12.07 6.54 -22.59
C LEU A 267 11.74 5.48 -21.55
N ASN A 268 10.64 4.76 -21.73
CA ASN A 268 10.25 3.65 -20.86
C ASN A 268 11.28 2.52 -20.87
N HIS A 269 12.04 2.32 -21.95
CA HIS A 269 13.13 1.35 -21.98
C HIS A 269 14.21 1.65 -20.93
N PHE A 270 14.49 2.92 -20.66
CA PHE A 270 15.51 3.33 -19.69
C PHE A 270 15.07 3.25 -18.23
N ILE A 271 13.77 3.07 -17.96
CA ILE A 271 13.26 2.98 -16.59
C ILE A 271 13.69 1.64 -15.98
N VAL A 272 14.51 1.66 -14.94
CA VAL A 272 15.01 0.43 -14.30
C VAL A 272 13.94 -0.21 -13.41
N THR A 273 13.33 0.59 -12.54
CA THR A 273 12.31 0.12 -11.58
C THR A 273 10.95 0.02 -12.27
N LYS A 274 10.41 -1.21 -12.38
CA LYS A 274 9.20 -1.48 -13.17
C LYS A 274 7.95 -1.73 -12.34
N PHE A 275 8.09 -2.50 -11.25
CA PHE A 275 6.96 -2.96 -10.43
C PHE A 275 5.78 -3.49 -11.27
N PRO A 276 5.91 -4.66 -11.94
CA PRO A 276 4.86 -5.23 -12.78
C PRO A 276 3.71 -5.82 -11.93
N SER A 277 2.96 -4.96 -11.25
CA SER A 277 1.95 -5.34 -10.26
C SER A 277 0.79 -6.10 -10.90
N LYS A 278 0.32 -5.67 -12.08
CA LYS A 278 -0.78 -6.32 -12.79
C LYS A 278 -0.42 -7.75 -13.22
N GLU A 279 0.78 -7.98 -13.75
CA GLU A 279 1.25 -9.32 -14.12
C GLU A 279 1.53 -10.19 -12.89
N LYS A 280 2.23 -9.66 -11.88
CA LYS A 280 2.58 -10.42 -10.67
C LYS A 280 1.33 -10.83 -9.88
N LEU A 281 0.34 -9.95 -9.75
CA LEU A 281 -0.92 -10.28 -9.07
C LEU A 281 -1.72 -11.32 -9.85
N ALA A 282 -1.80 -11.18 -11.18
CA ALA A 282 -2.44 -12.19 -12.03
C ALA A 282 -1.73 -13.54 -11.93
N ALA A 283 -0.39 -13.57 -11.97
CA ALA A 283 0.40 -14.79 -11.80
C ALA A 283 0.18 -15.43 -10.42
N LEU A 284 0.12 -14.63 -9.35
CA LEU A 284 -0.20 -15.09 -8.01
C LEU A 284 -1.58 -15.77 -7.97
N VAL A 285 -2.61 -15.09 -8.49
CA VAL A 285 -3.99 -15.62 -8.52
C VAL A 285 -4.06 -16.92 -9.32
N HIS A 286 -3.47 -16.95 -10.52
CA HIS A 286 -3.45 -18.14 -11.37
C HIS A 286 -2.74 -19.32 -10.69
N HIS A 287 -1.55 -19.09 -10.14
CA HIS A 287 -0.80 -20.11 -9.41
C HIS A 287 -1.61 -20.65 -8.23
N LEU A 288 -2.19 -19.76 -7.42
CA LEU A 288 -3.00 -20.19 -6.28
C LEU A 288 -4.27 -20.91 -6.70
N ASP A 289 -4.94 -20.57 -7.80
CA ASP A 289 -6.11 -21.30 -8.28
C ASP A 289 -5.78 -22.71 -8.76
N THR A 290 -4.57 -22.93 -9.27
CA THR A 290 -4.15 -24.23 -9.84
C THR A 290 -3.59 -25.20 -8.80
N ILE A 291 -2.93 -24.72 -7.75
CA ILE A 291 -2.35 -25.60 -6.72
C ILE A 291 -3.38 -26.08 -5.68
N LYS A 292 -3.14 -27.26 -5.11
CA LYS A 292 -3.84 -27.73 -3.91
C LYS A 292 -3.00 -27.44 -2.68
N VAL A 293 -3.59 -26.78 -1.69
CA VAL A 293 -2.96 -26.51 -0.39
C VAL A 293 -3.76 -27.28 0.66
N ASN A 294 -3.10 -28.24 1.32
CA ASN A 294 -3.76 -29.10 2.29
C ASN A 294 -4.30 -28.27 3.46
N GLY A 295 -5.53 -28.54 3.88
CA GLY A 295 -6.16 -27.89 5.02
C GLY A 295 -6.60 -26.44 4.81
N ARG A 296 -6.48 -25.89 3.58
CA ARG A 296 -6.83 -24.49 3.30
C ARG A 296 -7.69 -24.34 2.05
N GLN A 297 -8.96 -23.96 2.26
CA GLN A 297 -9.90 -23.71 1.16
C GLN A 297 -9.67 -22.33 0.52
N ARG A 298 -9.46 -21.28 1.33
CA ARG A 298 -9.16 -19.92 0.86
C ARG A 298 -7.66 -19.68 0.86
N LYS A 299 -7.07 -19.69 -0.33
CA LYS A 299 -5.65 -19.48 -0.62
C LYS A 299 -5.28 -18.00 -0.76
N TYR A 300 -6.22 -17.16 -1.20
CA TYR A 300 -6.05 -15.71 -1.21
C TYR A 300 -7.34 -14.97 -0.87
N ASP A 301 -7.18 -13.76 -0.33
CA ASP A 301 -8.25 -12.79 -0.15
C ASP A 301 -7.66 -11.40 -0.43
N ILE A 302 -7.93 -10.87 -1.63
CA ILE A 302 -7.30 -9.66 -2.15
C ILE A 302 -8.36 -8.56 -2.21
N THR A 303 -8.03 -7.38 -1.73
CA THR A 303 -8.89 -6.20 -1.82
C THR A 303 -8.12 -5.03 -2.41
N LEU A 304 -8.65 -4.46 -3.48
CA LEU A 304 -8.19 -3.20 -4.07
C LEU A 304 -9.12 -2.08 -3.60
N ILE A 305 -8.57 -1.01 -3.05
CA ILE A 305 -9.34 0.16 -2.61
C ILE A 305 -8.77 1.40 -3.30
N HIS A 306 -9.61 2.23 -3.90
CA HIS A 306 -9.19 3.48 -4.57
C HIS A 306 -10.23 4.57 -4.40
N ALA A 307 -9.80 5.84 -4.34
CA ALA A 307 -10.71 6.98 -4.34
C ALA A 307 -10.88 7.57 -5.76
N GLU A 308 -12.10 7.96 -6.13
CA GLU A 308 -12.38 8.66 -7.39
C GLU A 308 -11.73 10.05 -7.43
N ASP A 309 -11.55 10.68 -6.26
CA ASP A 309 -10.89 11.98 -6.09
C ASP A 309 -9.37 11.89 -5.82
N ASP A 310 -8.76 10.74 -6.10
CA ASP A 310 -7.30 10.58 -6.13
C ASP A 310 -6.70 11.36 -7.33
N TYR A 311 -5.93 12.40 -7.00
CA TYR A 311 -5.28 13.27 -7.99
C TYR A 311 -3.84 12.85 -8.31
N ASP A 312 -3.28 11.89 -7.59
CA ASP A 312 -1.92 11.38 -7.77
C ASP A 312 -1.92 10.14 -8.68
N ILE A 313 -2.78 9.17 -8.39
CA ILE A 313 -2.95 7.94 -9.17
C ILE A 313 -4.43 7.82 -9.58
N PRO A 314 -4.75 7.82 -10.88
CA PRO A 314 -6.14 7.63 -11.31
C PRO A 314 -6.65 6.22 -10.96
N TRP A 315 -7.88 6.14 -10.46
CA TRP A 315 -8.48 4.88 -10.01
C TRP A 315 -8.65 3.80 -11.09
N ILE A 316 -8.56 4.16 -12.38
CA ILE A 316 -8.47 3.23 -13.53
C ILE A 316 -7.34 2.20 -13.37
N HIS A 317 -6.29 2.51 -12.60
CA HIS A 317 -5.25 1.54 -12.30
C HIS A 317 -5.77 0.36 -11.47
N SER A 318 -6.72 0.58 -10.56
CA SER A 318 -7.41 -0.51 -9.87
C SER A 318 -8.21 -1.36 -10.84
N ASP A 319 -8.95 -0.73 -11.78
CA ASP A 319 -9.74 -1.47 -12.77
C ASP A 319 -8.83 -2.39 -13.63
N ILE A 320 -7.68 -1.88 -14.07
CA ILE A 320 -6.70 -2.64 -14.85
C ILE A 320 -6.19 -3.84 -14.05
N ILE A 321 -5.78 -3.62 -12.79
CA ILE A 321 -5.26 -4.68 -11.93
C ILE A 321 -6.35 -5.71 -11.63
N PHE A 322 -7.58 -5.26 -11.32
CA PHE A 322 -8.74 -6.11 -11.08
C PHE A 322 -9.03 -6.96 -12.31
N TRP A 323 -9.06 -6.36 -13.50
CA TRP A 323 -9.26 -7.06 -14.77
C TRP A 323 -8.21 -8.16 -15.01
N HIS A 324 -6.93 -7.86 -14.81
CA HIS A 324 -5.86 -8.86 -14.93
C HIS A 324 -6.01 -10.00 -13.92
N ALA A 325 -6.35 -9.67 -12.67
CA ALA A 325 -6.54 -10.67 -11.61
C ALA A 325 -7.79 -11.53 -11.85
N VAL A 326 -8.89 -10.95 -12.33
CA VAL A 326 -10.11 -11.68 -12.71
C VAL A 326 -9.83 -12.64 -13.86
N ASN A 327 -9.17 -12.17 -14.93
CA ASN A 327 -8.82 -13.03 -16.06
C ASN A 327 -7.90 -14.18 -15.67
N ALA A 328 -7.05 -14.00 -14.65
CA ALA A 328 -6.20 -15.08 -14.14
C ALA A 328 -6.98 -16.23 -13.46
N THR A 329 -8.23 -15.98 -13.03
CA THR A 329 -9.14 -17.02 -12.50
C THR A 329 -9.85 -17.82 -13.60
N LEU A 330 -9.85 -17.30 -14.83
CA LEU A 330 -10.56 -17.87 -15.96
C LEU A 330 -9.66 -18.79 -16.77
N ASP A 331 -10.26 -19.80 -17.40
CA ASP A 331 -9.53 -20.62 -18.37
C ASP A 331 -9.26 -19.78 -19.64
N PRO A 332 -8.15 -20.00 -20.38
CA PRO A 332 -7.76 -19.13 -21.51
C PRO A 332 -8.85 -18.85 -22.57
N PRO A 333 -9.72 -19.80 -22.96
CA PRO A 333 -10.81 -19.55 -23.90
C PRO A 333 -11.90 -18.60 -23.37
N SER A 334 -11.94 -18.37 -22.06
CA SER A 334 -12.93 -17.57 -21.36
C SER A 334 -12.39 -16.21 -20.92
N SER A 335 -11.17 -15.84 -21.33
CA SER A 335 -10.61 -14.52 -21.01
C SER A 335 -11.51 -13.41 -21.54
N MET A 336 -11.82 -12.43 -20.69
CA MET A 336 -12.67 -11.30 -21.04
C MET A 336 -11.83 -10.09 -21.42
N THR A 337 -12.31 -9.34 -22.41
CA THR A 337 -11.84 -7.99 -22.68
C THR A 337 -12.18 -7.06 -21.52
N PHE A 338 -11.50 -5.91 -21.44
CA PHE A 338 -11.77 -4.90 -20.41
C PHE A 338 -13.23 -4.43 -20.47
N ASP A 339 -13.74 -4.13 -21.67
CA ASP A 339 -15.12 -3.67 -21.89
C ASP A 339 -16.19 -4.71 -21.50
N GLU A 340 -15.88 -5.99 -21.65
CA GLU A 340 -16.78 -7.07 -21.22
C GLU A 340 -16.88 -7.13 -19.69
N LEU A 341 -15.75 -7.04 -18.99
CA LEU A 341 -15.75 -7.00 -17.52
C LEU A 341 -16.43 -5.73 -17.00
N GLU A 342 -16.24 -4.57 -17.63
CA GLU A 342 -16.93 -3.33 -17.25
C GLU A 342 -18.47 -3.44 -17.39
N LYS A 343 -18.96 -4.16 -18.42
CA LYS A 343 -20.40 -4.46 -18.56
C LYS A 343 -20.92 -5.38 -17.46
N ILE A 344 -20.10 -6.30 -16.96
CA ILE A 344 -20.44 -7.16 -15.81
C ILE A 344 -20.44 -6.32 -14.53
N LYS A 345 -19.39 -5.54 -14.28
CA LYS A 345 -19.28 -4.59 -13.16
C LYS A 345 -20.49 -3.67 -13.08
N ALA A 346 -20.93 -3.12 -14.21
CA ALA A 346 -22.11 -2.24 -14.26
C ALA A 346 -23.41 -2.92 -13.78
N LYS A 347 -23.51 -4.25 -13.86
CA LYS A 347 -24.69 -5.03 -13.44
C LYS A 347 -24.54 -5.61 -12.03
N GLU A 348 -23.34 -6.02 -11.65
CA GLU A 348 -23.08 -6.81 -10.44
C GLU A 348 -22.51 -6.00 -9.27
N LYS A 349 -21.99 -4.79 -9.52
CA LYS A 349 -21.45 -3.97 -8.43
C LYS A 349 -22.53 -3.59 -7.40
N VAL A 350 -22.12 -3.59 -6.14
CA VAL A 350 -22.97 -3.17 -5.02
C VAL A 350 -22.77 -1.66 -4.82
N PRO A 351 -23.82 -0.83 -5.00
CA PRO A 351 -23.72 0.59 -4.73
C PRO A 351 -23.66 0.86 -3.22
N LEU A 352 -22.71 1.70 -2.80
CA LEU A 352 -22.55 2.14 -1.40
C LEU A 352 -23.06 3.59 -1.21
N GLY A 353 -23.94 4.06 -2.09
CA GLY A 353 -24.46 5.42 -2.09
C GLY A 353 -23.36 6.45 -2.34
N ASP A 354 -23.24 7.43 -1.46
CA ASP A 354 -22.16 8.43 -1.52
C ASP A 354 -20.80 7.89 -1.08
N GLY A 355 -20.76 6.67 -0.55
CA GLY A 355 -19.52 5.97 -0.26
C GLY A 355 -18.82 5.37 -1.49
N GLY A 356 -19.48 5.33 -2.66
CA GLY A 356 -18.94 4.74 -3.89
C GLY A 356 -19.58 3.41 -4.23
N TRP A 357 -18.78 2.40 -4.60
CA TRP A 357 -19.25 1.07 -4.95
C TRP A 357 -18.20 -0.01 -4.67
N GLU A 358 -18.64 -1.26 -4.59
CA GLU A 358 -17.76 -2.41 -4.47
C GLU A 358 -18.21 -3.56 -5.38
N MET A 359 -17.26 -4.40 -5.78
CA MET A 359 -17.51 -5.64 -6.48
C MET A 359 -16.63 -6.75 -5.89
N GLU A 360 -17.18 -7.96 -5.82
CA GLU A 360 -16.48 -9.16 -5.42
C GLU A 360 -16.45 -10.15 -6.59
N TRP A 361 -15.26 -10.67 -6.91
CA TRP A 361 -15.07 -11.76 -7.85
C TRP A 361 -14.53 -13.00 -7.11
N LYS A 362 -15.14 -14.16 -7.37
CA LYS A 362 -14.77 -15.43 -6.71
C LYS A 362 -14.02 -16.31 -7.70
N GLY A 363 -12.75 -16.58 -7.40
CA GLY A 363 -11.94 -17.59 -8.10
C GLY A 363 -12.03 -18.96 -7.43
N LYS A 364 -11.31 -19.95 -7.95
CA LYS A 364 -11.31 -21.33 -7.42
C LYS A 364 -10.62 -21.40 -6.05
N GLY A 365 -9.66 -20.53 -5.80
CA GLY A 365 -8.81 -20.49 -4.63
C GLY A 365 -9.08 -19.33 -3.68
N GLY A 366 -9.92 -18.36 -4.04
CA GLY A 366 -10.07 -17.19 -3.20
C GLY A 366 -10.99 -16.11 -3.76
N ILE A 367 -10.87 -14.93 -3.18
CA ILE A 367 -11.72 -13.78 -3.51
C ILE A 367 -10.84 -12.58 -3.90
N ILE A 368 -11.27 -11.85 -4.92
CA ILE A 368 -10.72 -10.56 -5.33
C ILE A 368 -11.83 -9.53 -5.18
N ARG A 369 -11.58 -8.45 -4.45
CA ARG A 369 -12.51 -7.33 -4.28
C ARG A 369 -11.93 -6.08 -4.87
N GLU A 370 -12.81 -5.30 -5.48
CA GLU A 370 -12.52 -3.95 -5.90
C GLU A 370 -13.53 -3.02 -5.24
N GLN A 371 -13.03 -1.99 -4.57
CA GLN A 371 -13.82 -0.99 -3.89
C GLN A 371 -13.35 0.40 -4.33
N ILE A 372 -14.24 1.12 -5.00
CA ILE A 372 -13.99 2.46 -5.47
C ILE A 372 -14.86 3.40 -4.64
N VAL A 373 -14.21 4.25 -3.83
CA VAL A 373 -14.89 5.22 -2.98
C VAL A 373 -14.95 6.58 -3.66
N LYS A 374 -16.01 7.36 -3.43
CA LYS A 374 -16.11 8.70 -4.02
C LYS A 374 -15.08 9.67 -3.45
N HIS A 375 -14.74 9.50 -2.17
CA HIS A 375 -13.94 10.46 -1.41
C HIS A 375 -12.87 9.77 -0.58
N GLY A 376 -11.67 10.31 -0.65
CA GLY A 376 -10.58 9.86 0.20
C GLY A 376 -9.20 10.34 -0.22
N LEU A 377 -9.06 10.97 -1.38
CA LEU A 377 -7.77 11.35 -1.94
C LEU A 377 -6.79 10.14 -1.98
N HIS A 378 -5.53 10.39 -2.30
CA HIS A 378 -4.51 9.34 -2.38
C HIS A 378 -4.20 8.67 -1.03
N ASP A 379 -3.99 9.50 0.00
CA ASP A 379 -3.50 9.03 1.30
C ASP A 379 -4.60 8.97 2.38
N ARG A 380 -5.57 9.88 2.30
CA ARG A 380 -6.53 10.11 3.40
C ARG A 380 -7.54 8.96 3.50
N ILE A 381 -7.79 8.22 2.43
CA ILE A 381 -8.66 7.04 2.40
C ILE A 381 -8.25 5.99 3.43
N MET A 382 -6.96 5.88 3.75
CA MET A 382 -6.44 4.95 4.76
C MET A 382 -6.74 5.35 6.19
N SER A 383 -7.15 6.60 6.43
CA SER A 383 -7.34 7.17 7.77
C SER A 383 -8.76 7.01 8.30
N TYR A 384 -9.69 6.53 7.47
CA TYR A 384 -11.08 6.33 7.88
C TYR A 384 -11.28 4.94 8.51
N PRO A 385 -11.52 4.85 9.82
CA PRO A 385 -12.33 3.73 10.32
C PRO A 385 -13.68 3.80 9.60
N VAL A 386 -14.28 2.69 9.18
CA VAL A 386 -15.47 2.18 9.87
C VAL A 386 -15.83 0.78 9.35
N CYS A 387 -16.48 0.05 10.25
CA CYS A 387 -17.00 -1.32 10.22
C CYS A 387 -18.14 -1.51 9.21
N THR A 388 -18.20 -2.66 8.54
CA THR A 388 -19.46 -3.18 7.98
C THR A 388 -20.09 -4.08 9.04
N GLU A 389 -21.36 -3.82 9.39
CA GLU A 389 -22.18 -4.75 10.15
C GLU A 389 -22.18 -6.13 9.49
N ASN A 390 -21.91 -7.18 10.27
CA ASN A 390 -22.23 -8.55 9.86
C ASN A 390 -23.73 -8.62 9.59
N GLN A 391 -24.13 -8.96 8.36
CA GLN A 391 -25.52 -9.14 7.92
C GLN A 391 -26.21 -10.38 8.55
N HIS A 392 -25.96 -10.66 9.82
CA HIS A 392 -26.69 -11.63 10.61
C HIS A 392 -27.10 -11.00 11.94
N HIS A 393 -28.01 -10.02 11.91
CA HIS A 393 -29.13 -9.89 12.86
C HIS A 393 -30.03 -8.72 12.45
N HIS A 394 -31.32 -8.87 12.76
CA HIS A 394 -32.44 -8.07 12.27
C HIS A 394 -32.40 -6.57 12.62
N LYS A 395 -32.95 -5.77 11.68
CA LYS A 395 -33.68 -4.50 11.86
C LYS A 395 -32.95 -3.40 12.68
N CYS A 396 -32.18 -2.56 11.98
CA CYS A 396 -32.21 -1.12 12.25
C CYS A 396 -32.11 -0.32 10.95
N LYS A 397 -33.20 0.39 10.62
CA LYS A 397 -33.18 1.48 9.63
C LYS A 397 -32.61 2.71 10.33
N ASN A 398 -31.35 3.04 10.11
CA ASN A 398 -30.89 4.42 10.15
C ASN A 398 -29.62 4.56 9.31
N LYS A 399 -29.67 5.54 8.39
CA LYS A 399 -28.59 5.90 7.47
C LYS A 399 -27.40 6.44 8.26
N ALA A 400 -26.34 5.66 8.37
CA ALA A 400 -25.00 6.16 8.64
C ALA A 400 -24.20 6.09 7.33
N VAL A 401 -23.50 7.17 7.00
CA VAL A 401 -22.61 7.27 5.84
C VAL A 401 -21.33 6.50 6.19
N THR A 402 -21.17 5.31 5.63
CA THR A 402 -20.09 4.37 5.94
C THR A 402 -18.90 4.63 4.99
N THR A 403 -17.73 4.96 5.54
CA THR A 403 -16.46 5.05 4.80
C THR A 403 -15.62 3.80 5.06
N ALA A 404 -15.01 3.23 4.01
CA ALA A 404 -15.01 1.78 3.79
C ALA A 404 -13.71 1.01 4.10
N THR A 405 -12.63 1.68 4.50
CA THR A 405 -11.28 1.09 4.46
C THR A 405 -11.01 0.02 5.55
N ILE A 406 -11.78 0.01 6.64
CA ILE A 406 -11.49 -0.80 7.83
C ILE A 406 -12.39 -2.02 8.00
N ALA A 407 -13.63 -1.96 7.51
CA ALA A 407 -14.57 -3.07 7.46
C ALA A 407 -13.96 -4.37 6.90
N ILE A 408 -13.11 -4.22 5.88
CA ILE A 408 -12.52 -5.33 5.15
C ILE A 408 -11.48 -6.04 6.00
N ILE A 409 -10.67 -5.31 6.76
CA ILE A 409 -9.64 -5.92 7.62
C ILE A 409 -10.31 -6.71 8.74
N THR A 410 -11.36 -6.16 9.35
CA THR A 410 -12.14 -6.89 10.36
C THR A 410 -12.73 -8.19 9.78
N ARG A 411 -13.23 -8.15 8.54
CA ARG A 411 -13.76 -9.33 7.83
C ARG A 411 -12.67 -10.34 7.43
N LEU A 412 -11.51 -9.87 6.97
CA LEU A 412 -10.34 -10.69 6.61
C LEU A 412 -9.79 -11.45 7.81
N LEU A 413 -9.76 -10.77 8.96
CA LEU A 413 -9.27 -11.32 10.22
C LEU A 413 -10.34 -12.10 10.99
N GLY A 414 -11.58 -12.16 10.49
CA GLY A 414 -12.70 -12.87 11.12
C GLY A 414 -13.11 -12.30 12.49
N VAL A 415 -12.86 -11.01 12.74
CA VAL A 415 -13.10 -10.38 14.04
C VAL A 415 -14.50 -9.75 14.07
N THR A 416 -15.18 -9.84 15.22
CA THR A 416 -16.40 -9.08 15.50
C THR A 416 -16.00 -7.75 16.15
N VAL A 417 -16.45 -6.62 15.59
CA VAL A 417 -16.29 -5.31 16.25
C VAL A 417 -17.28 -5.22 17.39
N TYR A 418 -16.80 -4.82 18.57
CA TYR A 418 -17.62 -4.53 19.75
C TYR A 418 -17.85 -3.03 19.92
#